data_AF-A0A959LTE0-F1
#
_entry.id   AF-A0A959LTE0-F1
#
_cell.length_a   1.000
_cell.length_b   1.000
_cell.length_c   1.000
_cell.angle_alpha   90.00
_cell.angle_beta   90.00
_cell.angle_gamma   90.00
#
_symmetry.space_group_name_H-M   'P 1'
#
loop_
_entity.id
_entity.type
_entity.pdbx_description
1 polymer ?
#
loop_
_entity_poly.entity_id
_entity_poly.type
_entity_poly.pdbx_seq_one_letter_code
_entity_poly.pdbx_strand_id
1 'polypeptide(L)'
;MQTTELNKHLTGLNRVHLQVQLVADNAQESDALSKVATGKATDAQKTLIETHINNYCKKIADHFILISAKVGAAGKTDIVLEQFGVGA
;
A
#
# COMPACT_ATOMS: atom_id res chain seq x y z
N MET A 1 -4.25 -7.81 9.07
CA MET A 1 -4.30 -6.38 8.78
C MET A 1 -5.52 -6.00 7.96
N GLN A 2 -6.22 -4.94 8.35
CA GLN A 2 -7.29 -4.32 7.56
C GLN A 2 -6.76 -3.14 6.75
N THR A 3 -7.32 -2.93 5.56
CA THR A 3 -7.01 -1.80 4.68
C THR A 3 -8.29 -1.04 4.37
N THR A 4 -8.31 0.26 4.64
CA THR A 4 -9.43 1.14 4.31
C THR A 4 -8.99 2.17 3.27
N GLU A 5 -9.73 2.31 2.17
CA GLU A 5 -9.48 3.39 1.21
C GLU A 5 -9.87 4.73 1.82
N LEU A 6 -8.93 5.67 1.81
CA LEU A 6 -9.18 7.05 2.21
C LEU A 6 -9.45 7.94 1.00
N ASN A 7 -8.68 7.74 -0.06
CA ASN A 7 -8.79 8.53 -1.28
C ASN A 7 -8.25 7.76 -2.48
N LYS A 8 -8.83 7.96 -3.66
CA LYS A 8 -8.38 7.43 -4.95
C LYS A 8 -8.52 8.53 -5.99
N HIS A 9 -7.42 8.89 -6.65
CA HIS A 9 -7.47 9.83 -7.77
C HIS A 9 -6.52 9.41 -8.89
N LEU A 10 -6.92 9.72 -10.13
CA LEU A 10 -6.08 9.52 -11.31
C LEU A 10 -5.01 10.61 -11.34
N THR A 11 -3.77 10.21 -11.58
CA THR A 11 -2.61 11.09 -11.70
C THR A 11 -1.96 10.91 -13.07
N GLY A 12 -2.36 11.73 -14.05
CA GLY A 12 -1.93 11.56 -15.44
C GLY A 12 -2.79 10.54 -16.20
N LEU A 13 -2.29 10.03 -17.33
CA LEU A 13 -3.09 9.21 -18.24
C LEU A 13 -3.36 7.79 -17.72
N ASN A 14 -2.36 7.16 -17.11
CA ASN A 14 -2.44 5.74 -16.70
C ASN A 14 -2.04 5.50 -15.24
N ARG A 15 -1.86 6.53 -14.40
CA ARG A 15 -1.52 6.31 -12.98
C ARG A 15 -2.69 6.62 -12.08
N VAL A 16 -2.78 5.82 -11.02
CA VAL A 16 -3.73 6.02 -9.92
C VAL A 16 -2.90 6.23 -8.67
N HIS A 17 -3.15 7.35 -8.00
CA HIS A 17 -2.67 7.56 -6.66
C HIS A 17 -3.79 7.19 -5.68
N LEU A 18 -3.46 6.24 -4.82
CA LEU A 18 -4.37 5.67 -3.84
C LEU A 18 -3.81 5.94 -2.45
N GLN A 19 -4.63 6.50 -1.59
CA GLN A 19 -4.32 6.68 -0.18
C GLN A 19 -5.17 5.71 0.62
N VAL A 20 -4.51 4.85 1.39
CA VAL A 20 -5.17 3.86 2.24
C VAL A 20 -4.73 4.02 3.69
N GLN A 21 -5.56 3.53 4.60
CA GLN A 21 -5.24 3.38 6.01
C GLN A 21 -5.03 1.89 6.29
N LEU A 22 -3.81 1.52 6.67
CA LEU A 22 -3.52 0.19 7.20
C LEU A 22 -3.80 0.20 8.70
N VAL A 23 -4.64 -0.73 9.16
CA VAL A 23 -4.96 -0.93 10.58
C VAL A 23 -4.50 -2.32 10.97
N ALA A 24 -3.55 -2.36 11.91
CA ALA A 24 -3.04 -3.61 12.44
C ALA A 24 -4.11 -4.33 13.27
N ASP A 25 -4.25 -5.64 13.06
CA ASP A 25 -5.15 -6.50 13.84
C ASP A 25 -4.47 -7.06 15.09
N ASN A 26 -3.13 -7.00 15.15
CA ASN A 26 -2.33 -7.54 16.24
C ASN A 26 -1.07 -6.70 16.52
N ALA A 27 -0.42 -6.99 17.65
CA ALA A 27 0.76 -6.26 18.12
C ALA A 27 1.96 -6.37 17.16
N GLN A 28 2.14 -7.51 16.48
CA GLN A 28 3.24 -7.72 15.54
C GLN A 28 3.08 -6.83 14.30
N GLU A 29 1.86 -6.77 13.75
CA GLU A 29 1.51 -5.89 12.65
C GLU A 29 1.64 -4.41 13.02
N SER A 30 1.24 -4.05 14.24
CA SER A 30 1.36 -2.67 14.75
C SER A 30 2.81 -2.23 14.91
N ASP A 31 3.67 -3.11 15.42
CA ASP A 31 5.12 -2.88 15.52
C ASP A 31 5.75 -2.76 14.14
N ALA A 32 5.36 -3.62 13.19
CA ALA A 32 5.83 -3.56 11.81
C ALA A 32 5.44 -2.24 11.13
N LEU A 33 4.17 -1.80 11.22
CA LEU A 33 3.71 -0.53 10.65
C LEU A 33 4.50 0.65 11.21
N SER A 34 4.68 0.69 12.54
CA SER A 34 5.41 1.78 13.21
C SER A 34 6.89 1.81 12.81
N LYS A 35 7.52 0.64 12.69
CA LYS A 35 8.92 0.54 12.29
C LYS A 35 9.14 0.82 10.81
N VAL A 36 8.21 0.42 9.93
CA VAL A 36 8.28 0.76 8.50
C VAL A 36 8.12 2.27 8.32
N ALA A 37 7.15 2.88 9.01
CA ALA A 37 6.92 4.33 8.97
C ALA A 37 8.11 5.16 9.47
N THR A 38 8.93 4.61 10.37
CA THR A 38 10.12 5.27 10.93
C THR A 38 11.43 4.86 10.25
N GLY A 39 11.38 4.00 9.22
CA GLY A 39 12.56 3.49 8.52
C GLY A 39 13.44 2.54 9.34
N LYS A 40 12.93 2.00 10.45
CA LYS A 40 13.65 1.10 11.39
C LYS A 40 13.17 -0.35 11.31
N ALA A 41 12.36 -0.70 10.32
CA ALA A 41 11.85 -2.05 10.14
C ALA A 41 12.93 -3.04 9.73
N THR A 42 12.85 -4.25 10.29
CA THR A 42 13.61 -5.41 9.79
C THR A 42 13.07 -5.86 8.43
N ASP A 43 13.85 -6.62 7.67
CA ASP A 43 13.40 -7.12 6.36
C ASP A 43 12.13 -7.96 6.47
N ALA A 44 11.99 -8.78 7.51
CA ALA A 44 10.76 -9.54 7.77
C ALA A 44 9.53 -8.63 7.97
N GLN A 45 9.69 -7.48 8.64
CA GLN A 45 8.61 -6.53 8.86
C GLN A 45 8.26 -5.75 7.59
N LYS A 46 9.26 -5.39 6.79
CA LYS A 46 9.04 -4.79 5.46
C LYS A 46 8.26 -5.76 4.57
N THR A 47 8.73 -7.00 4.46
CA THR A 47 8.07 -8.03 3.65
C THR A 47 6.62 -8.28 4.10
N LEU A 48 6.35 -8.26 5.41
CA LEU A 48 5.00 -8.39 5.94
C LEU A 48 4.09 -7.26 5.43
N ILE A 49 4.51 -6.00 5.56
CA ILE A 49 3.72 -4.85 5.12
C ILE A 49 3.60 -4.79 3.59
N GLU A 50 4.67 -5.06 2.86
CA GLU A 50 4.68 -5.16 1.40
C GLU A 50 3.72 -6.24 0.90
N THR A 51 3.65 -7.38 1.57
CA THR A 51 2.72 -8.46 1.23
C THR A 51 1.27 -8.00 1.39
N HIS A 52 0.95 -7.29 2.47
CA HIS A 52 -0.40 -6.74 2.66
C HIS A 52 -0.76 -5.70 1.59
N ILE A 53 0.14 -4.79 1.27
CA ILE A 53 -0.07 -3.77 0.24
C ILE A 53 -0.25 -4.44 -1.13
N ASN A 54 0.61 -5.39 -1.50
CA ASN A 54 0.51 -6.11 -2.76
C ASN A 54 -0.80 -6.90 -2.88
N ASN A 55 -1.20 -7.63 -1.83
CA ASN A 55 -2.46 -8.36 -1.81
C ASN A 55 -3.66 -7.41 -1.94
N TYR A 56 -3.59 -6.24 -1.32
CA TYR A 56 -4.61 -5.23 -1.45
C TYR A 56 -4.68 -4.68 -2.88
N CYS A 57 -3.55 -4.30 -3.47
CA CYS A 57 -3.47 -3.78 -4.84
C CYS A 57 -4.03 -4.78 -5.85
N LYS A 58 -3.68 -6.07 -5.72
CA LYS A 58 -4.23 -7.14 -6.57
C LYS A 58 -5.76 -7.27 -6.49
N LYS A 59 -6.38 -6.98 -5.34
CA LYS A 59 -7.84 -7.06 -5.18
C LYS A 59 -8.60 -5.93 -5.86
N ILE A 60 -8.04 -4.73 -5.87
CA ILE A 60 -8.71 -3.53 -6.40
C ILE A 60 -8.42 -3.29 -7.89
N ALA A 61 -7.47 -4.02 -8.45
CA ALA A 61 -6.83 -3.68 -9.69
C ALA A 61 -6.14 -4.90 -10.33
N ASP A 62 -6.89 -5.67 -11.14
CA ASP A 62 -6.32 -6.78 -11.95
C ASP A 62 -5.30 -6.29 -12.99
N HIS A 63 -5.38 -5.01 -13.39
CA HIS A 63 -4.59 -4.43 -14.48
C HIS A 63 -3.66 -3.30 -14.03
N PHE A 64 -3.05 -3.40 -12.84
CA PHE A 64 -2.12 -2.38 -12.36
C PHE A 64 -0.81 -2.95 -11.83
N ILE A 65 0.28 -2.24 -12.08
CA ILE A 65 1.59 -2.46 -11.49
C ILE A 65 1.75 -1.50 -10.31
N LEU A 66 2.21 -2.03 -9.17
CA LEU A 66 2.63 -1.21 -8.05
C LEU A 66 3.94 -0.49 -8.41
N ILE A 67 3.91 0.84 -8.50
CA ILE A 67 5.09 1.67 -8.76
C ILE A 67 5.80 2.03 -7.46
N SER A 68 5.03 2.44 -6.46
CA SER A 68 5.57 2.77 -5.14
C SER A 68 4.51 2.67 -4.06
N ALA A 69 4.94 2.36 -2.84
CA ALA A 69 4.12 2.47 -1.65
C ALA A 69 4.95 3.10 -0.54
N LYS A 70 4.42 4.14 0.09
CA LYS A 70 5.04 4.84 1.21
C LYS A 70 4.11 4.75 2.41
N VAL A 71 4.57 4.05 3.45
CA VAL A 71 3.86 3.93 4.72
C VAL A 71 4.27 5.10 5.61
N GLY A 72 3.31 5.94 5.96
CA GLY A 72 3.45 7.06 6.88
C GLY A 72 3.06 6.71 8.31
N ALA A 73 3.09 7.72 9.17
CA ALA A 73 2.68 7.60 10.56
C ALA A 73 1.25 7.05 10.68
N ALA A 74 1.02 6.26 11.74
CA ALA A 74 -0.26 5.60 12.02
C ALA A 74 -0.76 4.66 10.90
N GLY A 75 0.08 4.21 9.96
CA GLY A 75 -0.31 3.26 8.91
C GLY A 75 -0.97 3.89 7.67
N LYS A 76 -1.03 5.22 7.61
CA LYS A 76 -1.48 5.95 6.43
C LYS A 76 -0.50 5.71 5.28
N THR A 77 -0.94 5.02 4.24
CA THR A 77 -0.08 4.55 3.15
C THR A 77 -0.48 5.20 1.83
N ASP A 78 0.47 5.87 1.20
CA ASP A 78 0.35 6.44 -0.13
C ASP A 78 0.88 5.41 -1.15
N ILE A 79 0.03 5.00 -2.08
CA ILE A 79 0.30 3.95 -3.07
C ILE A 79 0.15 4.55 -4.46
N VAL A 80 1.18 4.41 -5.29
CA VAL A 80 1.12 4.76 -6.71
C VAL A 80 1.04 3.48 -7.52
N LEU A 81 -0.05 3.36 -8.27
CA LEU A 81 -0.30 2.27 -9.21
C LEU A 81 -0.23 2.82 -10.63
N GLU A 82 0.30 2.04 -11.56
CA GLU A 82 0.25 2.33 -12.99
C GLU A 82 -0.56 1.25 -13.69
N GLN A 83 -1.59 1.66 -14.41
CA GLN A 83 -2.43 0.78 -15.20
C GLN A 83 -1.64 0.28 -16.40
N PHE A 84 -1.57 -1.04 -16.57
CA PHE A 84 -0.98 -1.66 -17.75
C PHE A 84 -2.05 -2.43 -18.52
N GLY A 85 -2.08 -2.25 -19.84
CA GLY A 85 -3.16 -2.77 -20.67
C GLY A 85 -4.38 -1.86 -20.70
N VAL A 86 -4.26 -0.71 -21.39
CA VAL A 86 -5.42 -0.13 -22.08
C VAL A 86 -5.57 -0.93 -23.37
N GLY A 87 -6.33 -2.01 -23.29
CA GLY A 87 -6.79 -2.75 -24.46
C GLY A 87 -8.14 -2.21 -24.91
N ALA A 88 -8.12 -1.14 -25.70
CA ALA A 88 -9.03 -0.82 -26.81
C ALA A 88 -8.71 0.59 -27.33
#